data_AF-A0AA94HLR2-F1
#
_entry.id   AF-A0AA94HLR2-F1
#
_cell.length_a   1.000
_cell.length_b   1.000
_cell.length_c   1.000
_cell.angle_alpha   90.00
_cell.angle_beta   90.00
_cell.angle_gamma   90.00
#
_symmetry.space_group_name_H-M   'P 1'
#
loop_
_entity.id
_entity.type
_entity.pdbx_description
1 polymer ?
#
loop_
_entity_poly.entity_id
_entity_poly.type
_entity_poly.pdbx_seq_one_letter_code
_entity_poly.pdbx_strand_id
1 'polypeptide(L)'
;MSHPASPDGYPRNVAKRIPDTDGMDAVRAALAPGAERAQTALAVRYTLQCLADRAPGKSVEMRVPPFGAVQAVEGPGHTRGTPPNVIETDAATWLALACGTETWADAVGRGAVHASGVRADVSPWLPLVRLPHPKGD
;
A
#
# COMPACT_ATOMS: atom_id res chain seq x y z
N MET A 1 -32.77 -39.37 1.78
CA MET A 1 -32.39 -38.27 2.70
C MET A 1 -31.19 -37.58 2.08
N SER A 2 -31.43 -36.48 1.37
CA SER A 2 -30.39 -35.74 0.62
C SER A 2 -29.80 -34.65 1.52
N HIS A 3 -28.47 -34.66 1.69
CA HIS A 3 -27.74 -33.51 2.22
C HIS A 3 -27.59 -32.46 1.11
N PRO A 4 -27.94 -31.18 1.32
CA PRO A 4 -27.54 -30.12 0.40
C PRO A 4 -26.06 -29.77 0.61
N ALA A 5 -25.32 -29.69 -0.49
CA ALA A 5 -23.96 -29.17 -0.53
C ALA A 5 -23.95 -27.66 -0.20
N SER A 6 -22.94 -27.25 0.56
CA SER A 6 -22.72 -25.89 1.08
C SER A 6 -22.45 -24.85 -0.02
N PRO A 7 -22.97 -23.61 0.04
CA PRO A 7 -22.80 -22.61 -1.02
C PRO A 7 -21.66 -21.60 -0.78
N ASP A 8 -20.79 -21.76 0.21
CA ASP A 8 -19.78 -20.74 0.54
C ASP A 8 -18.34 -21.15 0.25
N GLY A 9 -17.65 -20.29 -0.51
CA GLY A 9 -16.24 -19.99 -0.30
C GLY A 9 -15.28 -20.52 -1.34
N TYR A 10 -15.20 -19.87 -2.50
CA TYR A 10 -13.94 -19.87 -3.24
C TYR A 10 -12.86 -19.28 -2.32
N PRO A 11 -11.71 -19.96 -2.09
CA PRO A 11 -10.67 -19.41 -1.26
C PRO A 11 -10.19 -18.10 -1.91
N ARG A 12 -10.39 -16.98 -1.22
CA ARG A 12 -9.78 -15.70 -1.58
C ARG A 12 -8.28 -16.00 -1.59
N ASN A 13 -7.64 -15.89 -2.76
CA ASN A 13 -6.20 -16.11 -2.88
C ASN A 13 -5.50 -14.95 -2.17
N VAL A 14 -5.36 -15.07 -0.85
CA VAL A 14 -4.62 -14.11 -0.03
C VAL A 14 -3.17 -14.33 -0.41
N ALA A 15 -2.59 -13.36 -1.13
CA ALA A 15 -1.17 -13.40 -1.43
C ALA A 15 -0.40 -13.69 -0.15
N LYS A 16 0.53 -14.64 -0.20
CA LYS A 16 1.33 -15.03 0.97
C LYS A 16 1.99 -13.79 1.56
N ARG A 17 1.85 -13.60 2.88
CA ARG A 17 2.47 -12.49 3.61
C ARG A 17 3.96 -12.42 3.31
N ILE A 18 4.45 -11.21 3.00
CA ILE A 18 5.87 -10.95 2.79
C ILE A 18 6.53 -10.85 4.17
N PRO A 19 7.58 -11.66 4.47
CA PRO A 19 8.34 -11.55 5.71
C PRO A 19 9.02 -10.18 5.85
N ASP A 20 9.13 -9.67 7.08
CA ASP A 20 9.70 -8.34 7.32
C ASP A 20 11.15 -8.22 6.85
N THR A 21 11.97 -9.26 7.02
CA THR A 21 13.36 -9.27 6.54
C THR A 21 13.41 -9.10 5.01
N ASP A 22 12.70 -9.95 4.27
CA ASP A 22 12.65 -9.90 2.80
C ASP A 22 12.09 -8.56 2.31
N GLY A 23 11.05 -8.06 2.98
CA GLY A 23 10.41 -6.78 2.68
C GLY A 23 11.35 -5.60 2.88
N MET A 24 12.05 -5.54 4.02
CA MET A 24 13.00 -4.48 4.32
C MET A 24 14.23 -4.53 3.41
N ASP A 25 14.72 -5.72 3.07
CA ASP A 25 15.82 -5.90 2.10
C ASP A 25 15.40 -5.41 0.72
N ALA A 26 14.17 -5.72 0.29
CA ALA A 26 13.62 -5.23 -0.97
C ALA A 26 13.45 -3.71 -0.98
N VAL A 27 12.99 -3.09 0.12
CA VAL A 27 12.89 -1.62 0.22
C VAL A 27 14.27 -0.97 0.08
N ARG A 28 15.29 -1.49 0.78
CA ARG A 28 16.66 -0.96 0.65
C ARG A 28 17.19 -1.10 -0.78
N ALA A 29 16.95 -2.24 -1.41
CA ALA A 29 17.35 -2.47 -2.80
C ALA A 29 16.60 -1.56 -3.78
N ALA A 30 15.30 -1.35 -3.57
CA ALA A 30 14.45 -0.52 -4.45
C ALA A 30 14.81 0.98 -4.40
N LEU A 31 15.46 1.45 -3.33
CA LEU A 31 15.93 2.82 -3.18
C LEU A 31 17.37 3.02 -3.65
N ALA A 32 18.10 1.94 -3.93
CA ALA A 32 19.44 2.02 -4.47
C ALA A 32 19.41 2.33 -5.99
N PRO A 33 20.46 3.00 -6.52
CA PRO A 33 20.60 3.17 -7.97
C PRO A 33 20.58 1.82 -8.70
N GLY A 34 19.85 1.75 -9.81
CA GLY A 34 19.79 0.53 -10.63
C GLY A 34 18.88 -0.57 -10.08
N ALA A 35 17.96 -0.25 -9.16
CA ALA A 35 16.96 -1.18 -8.64
C ALA A 35 16.28 -2.00 -9.75
N GLU A 36 16.25 -3.31 -9.57
CA GLU A 36 15.55 -4.20 -10.48
C GLU A 36 14.03 -4.14 -10.27
N ARG A 37 13.27 -4.33 -11.36
CA ARG A 37 11.80 -4.33 -11.33
C ARG A 37 11.23 -5.29 -10.27
N ALA A 38 11.88 -6.44 -10.04
CA ALA A 38 11.45 -7.42 -9.04
C ALA A 38 11.61 -6.89 -7.60
N GLN A 39 12.69 -6.17 -7.33
CA GLN A 39 12.95 -5.54 -6.04
C GLN A 39 11.94 -4.42 -5.78
N THR A 40 11.69 -3.56 -6.77
CA THR A 40 10.65 -2.53 -6.70
C THR A 40 9.27 -3.15 -6.45
N ALA A 41 8.91 -4.21 -7.18
CA ALA A 41 7.64 -4.89 -6.99
C ALA A 41 7.48 -5.47 -5.57
N LEU A 42 8.53 -6.08 -5.02
CA LEU A 42 8.50 -6.65 -3.67
C LEU A 42 8.43 -5.54 -2.60
N ALA A 43 9.20 -4.47 -2.74
CA ALA A 43 9.18 -3.31 -1.85
C ALA A 43 7.81 -2.63 -1.81
N VAL A 44 7.18 -2.40 -2.98
CA VAL A 44 5.84 -1.82 -3.09
C VAL A 44 4.80 -2.72 -2.41
N ARG A 45 4.80 -4.02 -2.74
CA ARG A 45 3.83 -4.96 -2.13
C ARG A 45 4.01 -5.07 -0.62
N TYR A 46 5.25 -5.07 -0.15
CA TYR A 46 5.56 -5.09 1.29
C TYR A 46 5.06 -3.84 1.99
N THR A 47 5.37 -2.65 1.47
CA THR A 47 4.92 -1.39 2.07
C THR A 47 3.40 -1.22 2.00
N LEU A 48 2.73 -1.68 0.93
CA LEU A 48 1.27 -1.75 0.89
C LEU A 48 0.70 -2.73 1.95
N GLN A 49 1.34 -3.88 2.16
CA GLN A 49 0.98 -4.80 3.26
C GLN A 49 1.11 -4.09 4.62
N CYS A 50 2.20 -3.35 4.86
CA CYS A 50 2.38 -2.58 6.10
C CYS A 50 1.29 -1.52 6.29
N LEU A 51 0.82 -0.86 5.23
CA LEU A 51 -0.32 0.05 5.29
C LEU A 51 -1.58 -0.68 5.76
N ALA A 52 -1.92 -1.79 5.11
CA ALA A 52 -3.10 -2.57 5.44
C ALA A 52 -3.05 -3.16 6.86
N ASP A 53 -1.86 -3.54 7.34
CA ASP A 53 -1.65 -4.02 8.72
C ASP A 53 -1.83 -2.89 9.75
N ARG A 54 -1.32 -1.69 9.44
CA ARG A 54 -1.37 -0.54 10.36
C ARG A 54 -2.74 0.15 10.37
N ALA A 55 -3.44 0.10 9.25
CA ALA A 55 -4.75 0.70 9.04
C ALA A 55 -5.70 -0.34 8.42
N PRO A 56 -6.11 -1.38 9.18
CA PRO A 56 -6.99 -2.40 8.65
C PRO A 56 -8.33 -1.80 8.24
N GLY A 57 -8.87 -2.20 7.09
CA GLY A 57 -10.16 -1.70 6.63
C GLY A 57 -10.37 -1.81 5.13
N LYS A 58 -11.45 -1.19 4.66
CA LYS A 58 -11.90 -1.25 3.26
C LYS A 58 -12.52 0.05 2.77
N SER A 59 -12.24 1.15 3.47
CA SER A 59 -12.78 2.45 3.11
C SER A 59 -11.93 3.17 2.08
N VAL A 60 -10.63 2.84 1.99
CA VAL A 60 -9.68 3.44 1.05
C VAL A 60 -8.97 2.34 0.26
N GLU A 61 -8.94 2.49 -1.06
CA GLU A 61 -8.10 1.68 -1.95
C GLU A 61 -6.81 2.44 -2.30
N MET A 62 -5.66 1.92 -1.87
CA MET A 62 -4.35 2.44 -2.27
C MET A 62 -3.82 1.61 -3.44
N ARG A 63 -3.52 2.24 -4.57
CA ARG A 63 -3.06 1.61 -5.80
C ARG A 63 -1.68 2.13 -6.21
N VAL A 64 -0.78 1.20 -6.54
CA VAL A 64 0.56 1.51 -7.04
C VAL A 64 0.83 0.67 -8.28
N PRO A 65 0.29 1.06 -9.45
CA PRO A 65 0.49 0.32 -10.70
C PRO A 65 1.97 0.31 -11.14
N PRO A 66 2.46 -0.79 -11.74
CA PRO A 66 1.77 -2.05 -12.00
C PRO A 66 1.88 -3.08 -10.85
N PHE A 67 2.35 -2.68 -9.67
CA PHE A 67 2.89 -3.61 -8.68
C PHE A 67 1.89 -4.12 -7.65
N GLY A 68 0.87 -3.34 -7.31
CA GLY A 68 -0.16 -3.81 -6.39
C GLY A 68 -1.20 -2.78 -5.98
N ALA A 69 -2.15 -3.25 -5.19
CA ALA A 69 -3.15 -2.43 -4.51
C ALA A 69 -3.55 -3.10 -3.18
N VAL A 70 -3.96 -2.30 -2.20
CA VAL A 70 -4.54 -2.78 -0.94
C VAL A 70 -5.75 -1.96 -0.55
N GLN A 71 -6.66 -2.60 0.19
CA GLN A 71 -7.73 -1.94 0.92
C GLN A 71 -7.23 -1.65 2.33
N ALA A 72 -7.45 -0.43 2.80
CA ALA A 72 -7.01 0.04 4.10
C ALA A 72 -8.03 1.05 4.67
N VAL A 73 -7.76 1.48 5.89
CA VAL A 73 -8.50 2.49 6.65
C VAL A 73 -9.90 2.01 7.05
N GLU A 74 -10.17 2.09 8.35
CA GLU A 74 -11.50 1.80 8.90
C GLU A 74 -12.51 2.86 8.46
N GLY A 75 -13.75 2.42 8.26
CA GLY A 75 -14.86 3.32 7.99
C GLY A 75 -16.01 2.63 7.27
N PRO A 76 -17.09 3.39 6.99
CA PRO A 76 -18.16 2.90 6.14
C PRO A 76 -17.58 2.62 4.75
N GLY A 77 -17.96 1.47 4.19
CA GLY A 77 -17.74 1.21 2.77
C GLY A 77 -18.56 2.18 1.92
N HIS A 78 -18.27 2.25 0.64
CA HIS A 78 -19.04 3.06 -0.29
C HIS A 78 -20.51 2.63 -0.26
N THR A 79 -21.40 3.59 0.00
CA THR A 79 -22.83 3.41 -0.20
C THR A 79 -23.19 3.83 -1.62
N ARG A 80 -24.35 3.38 -2.10
CA ARG A 80 -24.84 3.70 -3.44
C ARG A 80 -24.86 5.23 -3.63
N GLY A 81 -24.02 5.74 -4.54
CA GLY A 81 -23.93 7.16 -4.89
C GLY A 81 -22.69 7.89 -4.36
N THR A 82 -21.89 7.29 -3.47
CA THR A 82 -20.58 7.86 -3.10
C THR A 82 -19.47 7.20 -3.92
N PRO A 83 -18.64 7.97 -4.65
CA PRO A 83 -17.50 7.42 -5.38
C PRO A 83 -16.54 6.69 -4.43
N PRO A 84 -15.80 5.69 -4.92
CA PRO A 84 -14.85 5.01 -4.08
C PRO A 84 -13.70 5.94 -3.64
N ASN A 85 -13.25 5.84 -2.39
CA ASN A 85 -12.03 6.50 -1.96
C ASN A 85 -10.84 5.72 -2.55
N VAL A 86 -10.25 6.26 -3.61
CA VAL A 86 -9.14 5.65 -4.34
C VAL A 86 -7.97 6.61 -4.34
N ILE A 87 -6.81 6.09 -4.00
CA ILE A 87 -5.53 6.78 -4.08
C ILE A 87 -4.68 6.02 -5.09
N GLU A 88 -4.14 6.72 -6.08
CA GLU A 88 -3.24 6.16 -7.07
C GLU A 88 -1.98 7.00 -7.18
N THR A 89 -0.82 6.34 -7.22
CA THR A 89 0.50 6.97 -7.42
C THR A 89 1.49 5.97 -8.01
N ASP A 90 2.62 6.45 -8.51
CA ASP A 90 3.69 5.61 -9.02
C ASP A 90 4.54 4.99 -7.90
N ALA A 91 5.36 4.00 -8.25
CA ALA A 91 6.17 3.27 -7.28
C ALA A 91 7.22 4.12 -6.56
N ALA A 92 7.84 5.10 -7.25
CA ALA A 92 8.86 5.94 -6.65
C ALA A 92 8.25 6.89 -5.63
N THR A 93 7.14 7.55 -5.99
CA THR A 93 6.39 8.42 -5.08
C THR A 93 5.86 7.63 -3.88
N TRP A 94 5.28 6.44 -4.09
CA TRP A 94 4.81 5.59 -2.99
C TRP A 94 5.93 5.20 -2.03
N LEU A 95 7.07 4.74 -2.53
CA LEU A 95 8.19 4.34 -1.67
C LEU A 95 8.78 5.53 -0.91
N ALA A 96 8.82 6.71 -1.52
CA ALA A 96 9.25 7.93 -0.83
C ALA A 96 8.33 8.30 0.34
N LEU A 97 7.01 8.24 0.13
CA LEU A 97 5.99 8.43 1.16
C LEU A 97 6.06 7.36 2.25
N ALA A 98 6.15 6.08 1.86
CA ALA A 98 6.20 4.94 2.77
C ALA A 98 7.47 4.95 3.63
N CYS A 99 8.58 5.49 3.13
CA CYS A 99 9.84 5.62 3.87
C CYS A 99 10.00 6.98 4.58
N GLY A 100 9.13 7.95 4.29
CA GLY A 100 9.15 9.29 4.88
C GLY A 100 10.21 10.23 4.31
N THR A 101 10.70 9.97 3.10
CA THR A 101 11.62 10.87 2.37
C THR A 101 10.88 11.95 1.58
N GLU A 102 9.57 11.81 1.40
CA GLU A 102 8.67 12.82 0.85
C GLU A 102 7.42 12.91 1.74
N THR A 103 6.86 14.11 1.89
CA THR A 103 5.61 14.28 2.66
C THR A 103 4.38 14.08 1.78
N TRP A 104 3.27 13.68 2.40
CA TRP A 104 1.99 13.56 1.70
C TRP A 104 1.56 14.86 1.01
N ALA A 105 1.70 15.98 1.73
CA ALA A 105 1.31 17.30 1.23
C ALA A 105 2.12 17.70 -0.01
N ASP A 106 3.43 17.44 -0.02
CA ASP A 106 4.30 17.74 -1.17
C ASP A 106 3.92 16.89 -2.39
N ALA A 107 3.71 15.58 -2.19
CA ALA A 107 3.36 14.66 -3.27
C ALA A 107 2.00 14.98 -3.91
N VAL A 108 1.01 15.34 -3.09
CA VAL A 108 -0.30 15.82 -3.58
C VAL A 108 -0.15 17.19 -4.26
N GLY A 109 0.60 18.11 -3.65
CA GLY A 109 0.80 19.47 -4.16
C GLY A 109 1.45 19.51 -5.55
N ARG A 110 2.36 18.58 -5.86
CA ARG A 110 2.96 18.44 -7.19
C ARG A 110 2.17 17.53 -8.15
N GLY A 111 1.01 17.03 -7.74
CA GLY A 111 0.15 16.18 -8.56
C GLY A 111 0.65 14.74 -8.76
N ALA A 112 1.56 14.25 -7.92
CA ALA A 112 2.09 12.89 -8.00
C ALA A 112 1.19 11.84 -7.36
N VAL A 113 0.28 12.28 -6.49
CA VAL A 113 -0.75 11.46 -5.87
C VAL A 113 -2.10 11.92 -6.40
N HIS A 114 -2.84 10.99 -7.02
CA HIS A 114 -4.22 11.20 -7.40
C HIS A 114 -5.13 10.60 -6.33
N ALA A 115 -5.77 11.46 -5.53
CA ALA A 115 -6.70 11.08 -4.48
C ALA A 115 -8.14 11.46 -4.90
N SER A 116 -9.02 10.48 -5.02
CA SER A 116 -10.42 10.65 -5.36
C SER A 116 -11.31 10.12 -4.25
N GLY A 117 -12.28 10.91 -3.80
CA GLY A 117 -13.16 10.59 -2.66
C GLY A 117 -12.81 11.36 -1.39
N VAL A 118 -13.81 11.64 -0.56
CA VAL A 118 -13.70 12.55 0.61
C VAL A 118 -12.71 12.04 1.66
N ARG A 119 -12.48 10.73 1.71
CA ARG A 119 -11.58 10.08 2.68
C ARG A 119 -10.34 9.47 2.04
N ALA A 120 -9.99 9.88 0.82
CA ALA A 120 -8.81 9.38 0.12
C ALA A 120 -7.51 9.98 0.70
N ASP A 121 -7.22 9.61 1.95
CA ASP A 121 -6.06 10.06 2.71
C ASP A 121 -5.49 8.89 3.53
N VAL A 122 -4.19 8.65 3.38
CA VAL A 122 -3.42 7.67 4.17
C VAL A 122 -2.27 8.32 4.95
N SER A 123 -2.15 9.64 4.87
CA SER A 123 -1.10 10.43 5.55
C SER A 123 -0.98 10.17 7.06
N PRO A 124 -2.06 9.89 7.83
CA PRO A 124 -1.93 9.61 9.26
C PRO A 124 -1.12 8.35 9.60
N TRP A 125 -0.94 7.44 8.63
CA TRP A 125 -0.21 6.19 8.83
C TRP A 125 1.21 6.20 8.24
N LEU A 126 1.57 7.26 7.52
CA LEU A 126 2.91 7.43 6.95
C LEU A 126 3.88 8.06 7.97
N PRO A 127 5.18 7.72 7.94
CA PRO A 127 5.81 6.70 7.10
C PRO A 127 5.57 5.29 7.66
N LEU A 128 5.52 4.29 6.77
CA LEU A 128 5.25 2.88 7.09
C LEU A 128 6.49 2.14 7.57
N VAL A 129 7.64 2.44 6.97
CA VAL A 129 8.92 1.85 7.32
C VAL A 129 9.92 2.94 7.65
N ARG A 130 10.76 2.71 8.66
CA ARG A 130 11.90 3.59 8.97
C ARG A 130 13.14 2.91 8.44
N LEU A 131 13.85 3.59 7.54
CA LEU A 131 15.20 3.17 7.19
C LEU A 131 16.14 3.60 8.31
N PRO A 132 17.09 2.75 8.72
CA PRO A 132 18.19 3.20 9.56
C PRO A 132 18.87 4.37 8.84
N HIS A 133 19.06 5.49 9.54
CA HIS A 133 20.03 6.47 9.07
C HIS A 133 21.37 5.74 8.98
N PRO A 134 22.16 5.92 7.90
CA PRO A 134 23.54 5.49 7.96
C PRO A 134 24.15 6.16 9.19
N LYS A 135 24.69 5.38 10.13
CA LYS A 135 25.55 5.94 11.16
C LYS A 135 26.65 6.67 10.39
N GLY A 136 26.67 8.00 10.51
CA GLY A 136 27.84 8.75 10.09
C GLY A 136 29.04 8.19 10.85
N ASP A 137 30.12 7.94 10.11
CA ASP A 137 31.45 7.66 10.66
C ASP A 137 31.87 8.72 11.69
#